data_AF-A0A9E3II42-F1
#
_entry.id   AF-A0A9E3II42-F1
#
_cell.length_a   1.000
_cell.length_b   1.000
_cell.length_c   1.000
_cell.angle_alpha   90.00
_cell.angle_beta   90.00
_cell.angle_gamma   90.00
#
_symmetry.space_group_name_H-M   'P 1'
#
loop_
_entity.id
_entity.type
_entity.pdbx_description
1 polymer ?
#
loop_
_entity_poly.entity_id
_entity_poly.type
_entity_poly.pdbx_seq_one_letter_code
_entity_poly.pdbx_strand_id
1 'polypeptide(L)'
;MADAKAIKKRPGQMRLIDATQYRLPPAGWVSILHRVSGLVLIILMPFVIWMFDTSVTDEVSFDQFRNAFIGGIGFVPAFIVKLAALALIWSFLQHFCAGVRHLYMDFTHTVDK
;
A
#
# COMPACT_ATOMS: atom_id res chain seq x y z
N MET A 1 -9.52 -19.82 -57.48
CA MET A 1 -8.45 -20.05 -56.49
C MET A 1 -8.89 -19.34 -55.23
N ALA A 2 -9.31 -20.09 -54.20
CA ALA A 2 -9.92 -19.52 -53.01
C ALA A 2 -8.84 -19.04 -52.04
N ASP A 3 -8.86 -17.75 -51.70
CA ASP A 3 -7.99 -17.12 -50.72
C ASP A 3 -8.22 -17.70 -49.32
N ALA A 4 -7.26 -18.49 -48.84
CA ALA A 4 -7.24 -18.98 -47.47
C ALA A 4 -6.91 -17.82 -46.51
N LYS A 5 -7.93 -17.24 -45.90
CA LYS A 5 -7.80 -16.24 -44.82
C LYS A 5 -7.00 -16.84 -43.67
N ALA A 6 -5.75 -16.40 -43.49
CA ALA A 6 -4.87 -16.86 -42.42
C ALA A 6 -5.56 -16.71 -41.05
N ILE A 7 -5.70 -17.82 -40.32
CA ILE A 7 -6.31 -17.85 -39.00
C ILE A 7 -5.35 -17.18 -38.01
N LYS A 8 -5.63 -15.93 -37.63
CA LYS A 8 -4.86 -15.19 -36.62
C LYS A 8 -4.94 -15.94 -35.29
N LYS A 9 -3.81 -16.53 -34.86
CA LYS A 9 -3.70 -17.24 -33.58
C LYS A 9 -4.10 -16.29 -32.45
N ARG A 10 -5.03 -16.73 -31.58
CA ARG A 10 -5.44 -15.95 -30.42
C ARG A 10 -4.23 -15.65 -29.55
N PRO A 11 -4.06 -14.40 -29.06
CA PRO A 11 -2.95 -14.09 -28.18
C PRO A 11 -3.01 -15.03 -26.97
N GLY A 12 -1.86 -15.62 -26.64
CA GLY A 12 -1.71 -16.54 -25.52
C GLY A 12 -1.84 -15.84 -24.17
N GLN A 13 -1.60 -16.58 -23.10
CA GLN A 13 -1.65 -16.06 -21.73
C GLN A 13 -0.65 -14.92 -21.55
N MET A 14 -1.15 -13.77 -21.05
CA MET A 14 -0.33 -12.57 -20.86
C MET A 14 0.70 -12.84 -19.77
N ARG A 15 1.99 -12.65 -20.06
CA ARG A 15 3.07 -12.84 -19.09
C ARG A 15 3.18 -11.60 -18.21
N LEU A 16 3.80 -11.73 -17.03
CA LEU A 16 4.01 -10.58 -16.13
C LEU A 16 4.77 -9.43 -16.81
N ILE A 17 5.77 -9.77 -17.64
CA ILE A 17 6.55 -8.79 -18.40
C ILE A 17 5.67 -8.01 -19.39
N ASP A 18 4.71 -8.68 -20.03
CA ASP A 18 3.82 -8.05 -21.01
C ASP A 18 2.84 -7.07 -20.31
N ALA A 19 2.47 -7.36 -19.06
CA ALA A 19 1.63 -6.46 -18.25
C ALA A 19 2.33 -5.13 -17.91
N THR A 20 3.66 -5.12 -17.80
CA THR A 20 4.41 -3.87 -17.55
C THR A 20 4.44 -2.93 -18.75
N GLN A 21 4.20 -3.45 -19.96
CA GLN A 21 4.10 -2.66 -21.19
C GLN A 21 2.70 -2.06 -21.40
N TYR A 22 1.72 -2.48 -20.59
CA TYR A 22 0.34 -2.02 -20.71
C TYR A 22 0.12 -0.66 -20.04
N ARG A 23 -0.54 0.26 -20.74
CA ARG A 23 -0.93 1.57 -20.19
C ARG A 23 -2.14 1.40 -19.27
N LEU A 24 -1.90 1.41 -17.97
CA LEU A 24 -2.95 1.29 -16.97
C LEU A 24 -3.80 2.58 -16.90
N PRO A 25 -5.14 2.45 -16.89
CA PRO A 25 -6.00 3.58 -16.57
C PRO A 25 -5.76 4.03 -15.12
N PRO A 26 -6.13 5.28 -14.76
CA PRO A 26 -5.94 5.79 -13.39
C PRO A 26 -6.53 4.89 -12.30
N ALA A 27 -7.71 4.29 -12.55
CA ALA A 27 -8.33 3.33 -11.63
C ALA A 27 -7.47 2.07 -11.40
N GLY A 28 -6.71 1.62 -12.41
CA GLY A 28 -5.77 0.51 -12.30
C GLY A 28 -4.61 0.82 -11.36
N TRP A 29 -4.06 2.04 -11.44
CA TRP A 29 -3.02 2.51 -10.52
C TRP A 29 -3.51 2.56 -9.08
N VAL A 30 -4.69 3.14 -8.84
CA VAL A 30 -5.27 3.22 -7.49
C VAL A 30 -5.49 1.83 -6.89
N SER A 31 -5.90 0.84 -7.70
CA SER A 31 -6.05 -0.54 -7.22
C SER A 31 -4.72 -1.17 -6.80
N ILE A 32 -3.64 -0.96 -7.57
CA ILE A 32 -2.30 -1.44 -7.20
C ILE A 32 -1.81 -0.73 -5.93
N LEU A 33 -1.97 0.59 -5.87
CA LEU A 33 -1.58 1.39 -4.70
C LEU A 33 -2.32 0.95 -3.43
N HIS A 34 -3.62 0.64 -3.52
CA HIS A 34 -4.39 0.11 -2.39
C HIS A 34 -3.85 -1.22 -1.85
N ARG A 35 -3.37 -2.11 -2.74
CA ARG A 35 -2.74 -3.38 -2.33
C ARG A 35 -1.38 -3.16 -1.69
N VAL A 36 -0.55 -2.31 -2.31
CA VAL A 36 0.78 -1.99 -1.79
C VAL A 36 0.68 -1.29 -0.44
N SER A 37 -0.26 -0.36 -0.28
CA SER A 37 -0.49 0.32 1.00
C SER A 37 -0.98 -0.63 2.09
N GLY A 38 -1.85 -1.59 1.75
CA GLY A 38 -2.24 -2.66 2.68
C GLY A 38 -1.05 -3.50 3.15
N LEU A 39 -0.16 -3.88 2.22
CA LEU A 39 1.06 -4.62 2.55
C LEU A 39 2.00 -3.83 3.46
N VAL A 40 2.19 -2.53 3.19
CA VAL A 40 3.02 -1.65 4.03
C VAL A 40 2.46 -1.56 5.45
N LEU A 41 1.13 -1.47 5.61
CA LEU A 41 0.49 -1.44 6.94
C LEU A 41 0.73 -2.74 7.72
N ILE A 42 0.64 -3.89 7.05
CA ILE A 42 0.91 -5.19 7.68
C ILE A 42 2.39 -5.29 8.10
N ILE A 43 3.31 -4.89 7.23
CA ILE A 43 4.75 -4.93 7.53
C ILE A 43 5.11 -3.99 8.69
N LEU A 44 4.50 -2.81 8.76
CA LEU A 44 4.73 -1.85 9.85
C LEU A 44 3.87 -2.11 11.10
N MET A 45 3.01 -3.13 11.11
CA MET A 45 2.16 -3.45 12.25
C MET A 45 2.94 -3.70 13.55
N PRO A 46 4.07 -4.45 13.57
CA PRO A 46 4.86 -4.60 14.79
C PRO A 46 5.40 -3.27 15.33
N PHE A 47 5.73 -2.32 14.44
CA PHE A 47 6.17 -0.99 14.82
C PHE A 47 5.05 -0.18 15.48
N VAL A 48 3.81 -0.28 14.97
CA VAL A 48 2.64 0.36 15.59
C VAL A 48 2.38 -0.21 16.98
N ILE A 49 2.41 -1.54 17.11
CA ILE A 49 2.17 -2.21 18.39
C ILE A 49 3.21 -1.76 19.42
N TRP A 50 4.50 -1.76 19.05
CA TRP A 50 5.56 -1.27 19.92
C TRP A 50 5.39 0.21 20.30
N MET A 51 5.07 1.08 19.33
CA MET A 51 4.81 2.50 19.61
C MET A 51 3.66 2.69 20.60
N PHE A 52 2.56 1.95 20.40
CA PHE A 52 1.38 2.05 21.24
C PHE A 52 1.68 1.56 22.65
N ASP A 53 2.23 0.36 22.79
CA ASP A 53 2.62 -0.24 24.07
C ASP A 53 3.52 0.71 24.86
N THR A 54 4.64 1.12 24.26
CA THR A 54 5.63 2.02 24.89
C THR A 54 5.03 3.38 25.27
N SER A 55 4.03 3.87 24.53
CA SER A 55 3.39 5.17 24.81
C SER A 55 2.42 5.16 25.99
N VAL A 56 1.92 3.99 26.40
CA VAL A 56 0.88 3.88 27.44
C VAL A 56 1.32 3.14 28.69
N THR A 57 2.49 2.50 28.69
CA THR A 57 2.96 1.69 29.83
C THR A 57 3.16 2.55 31.10
N ASP A 58 4.14 3.46 31.08
CA ASP A 58 4.58 4.25 32.23
C ASP A 58 5.34 5.50 31.74
N GLU A 59 5.66 6.44 32.65
CA GLU A 59 6.40 7.68 32.34
C GLU A 59 7.78 7.41 31.72
N VAL A 60 8.52 6.43 32.24
CA VAL A 60 9.86 6.07 31.72
C VAL A 60 9.76 5.51 30.29
N SER A 61 8.74 4.72 30.00
CA SER A 61 8.48 4.19 28.66
C SER A 61 8.05 5.31 27.71
N PHE A 62 7.22 6.24 28.16
CA PHE A 62 6.84 7.40 27.36
C PHE A 62 8.04 8.28 26.99
N ASP A 63 9.00 8.44 27.90
CA ASP A 63 10.25 9.13 27.60
C ASP A 63 11.10 8.37 26.56
N GLN A 64 11.12 7.03 26.59
CA GLN A 64 11.75 6.23 25.53
C GLN A 64 11.05 6.42 24.18
N PHE A 65 9.71 6.42 24.17
CA PHE A 65 8.91 6.73 22.98
C PHE A 65 9.29 8.09 22.40
N ARG A 66 9.32 9.15 23.23
CA ARG A 66 9.70 10.50 22.79
C ARG A 66 11.14 10.51 22.25
N ASN A 67 12.06 9.86 22.94
CA ASN A 67 13.46 9.78 22.55
C ASN A 67 13.66 9.06 21.20
N ALA A 68 12.81 8.09 20.86
CA ALA A 68 12.84 7.45 19.54
C ALA A 68 12.67 8.44 18.37
N PHE A 69 11.88 9.51 18.56
CA PHE A 69 11.66 10.56 17.55
C PHE A 69 12.65 11.72 17.63
N ILE A 70 13.42 11.84 18.72
CA ILE A 70 14.41 12.91 18.90
C ILE A 70 15.82 12.40 18.62
N GLY A 71 16.24 11.34 19.31
CA GLY A 71 17.56 10.73 19.22
C GLY A 71 17.63 9.48 18.34
N GLY A 72 16.53 8.74 18.19
CA GLY A 72 16.48 7.48 17.44
C GLY A 72 16.39 6.25 18.34
N ILE A 73 16.51 5.07 17.75
CA ILE A 73 16.40 3.77 18.43
C ILE A 73 17.70 3.00 18.18
N GLY A 74 18.60 2.96 19.17
CA GLY A 74 19.90 2.30 19.04
C GLY A 74 20.72 2.88 17.88
N PHE A 75 20.94 2.09 16.82
CA PHE A 75 21.64 2.53 15.61
C PHE A 75 20.72 3.20 14.56
N VAL A 76 19.40 3.12 14.75
CA VAL A 76 18.42 3.70 13.82
C VAL A 76 18.26 5.19 14.14
N PRO A 77 18.60 6.11 13.22
CA PRO A 77 18.51 7.54 13.50
C PRO A 77 17.05 8.00 13.53
N ALA A 78 16.77 9.04 14.31
CA ALA A 78 15.43 9.60 14.49
C ALA A 78 14.71 9.96 13.17
N PHE A 79 15.45 10.35 12.13
CA PHE A 79 14.84 10.66 10.84
C PHE A 79 14.18 9.44 10.19
N ILE A 80 14.75 8.24 10.34
CA ILE A 80 14.17 7.01 9.80
C ILE A 80 12.89 6.65 10.55
N VAL A 81 12.87 6.84 11.87
CA VAL A 81 11.65 6.64 12.69
C VAL A 81 10.54 7.59 12.24
N LYS A 82 10.86 8.86 11.99
CA LYS A 82 9.91 9.84 11.43
C LYS A 82 9.43 9.45 10.02
N LEU A 83 10.31 8.95 9.17
CA LEU A 83 9.93 8.47 7.83
C LEU A 83 9.04 7.23 7.91
N ALA A 84 9.31 6.30 8.82
CA ALA A 84 8.44 5.14 9.06
C ALA A 84 7.06 5.57 9.53
N ALA A 85 6.97 6.51 10.47
CA ALA A 85 5.69 7.09 10.91
C ALA A 85 4.96 7.83 9.78
N LEU A 86 5.67 8.61 8.96
CA LEU A 86 5.10 9.29 7.81
C LEU A 86 4.57 8.29 6.77
N ALA A 87 5.35 7.25 6.45
CA ALA A 87 4.95 6.18 5.56
C ALA A 87 3.71 5.44 6.09
N LEU A 88 3.63 5.23 7.40
CA LEU A 88 2.46 4.61 8.03
C LEU A 88 1.19 5.45 7.84
N ILE A 89 1.26 6.74 8.16
CA ILE A 89 0.13 7.67 8.00
C ILE A 89 -0.30 7.74 6.53
N TRP A 90 0.66 7.89 5.61
CA TRP A 90 0.41 7.95 4.18
C TRP A 90 -0.24 6.66 3.67
N SER A 91 0.30 5.51 4.07
CA SER A 91 -0.21 4.20 3.69
C SER A 91 -1.62 3.96 4.22
N PHE A 92 -1.90 4.35 5.46
CA PHE A 92 -3.22 4.26 6.06
C PHE A 92 -4.25 5.07 5.27
N LEU A 93 -3.94 6.34 4.96
CA LEU A 93 -4.85 7.20 4.18
C LEU A 93 -5.11 6.63 2.79
N GLN A 94 -4.08 6.22 2.07
CA GLN A 94 -4.21 5.59 0.75
C GLN A 94 -5.07 4.32 0.80
N HIS A 95 -4.80 3.44 1.77
CA HIS A 95 -5.53 2.19 1.93
C HIS A 95 -7.00 2.44 2.31
N PHE A 96 -7.24 3.32 3.28
CA PHE A 96 -8.56 3.64 3.78
C PHE A 96 -9.44 4.31 2.72
N CYS A 97 -8.96 5.37 2.06
CA CYS A 97 -9.73 6.07 1.04
C CYS A 97 -10.08 5.17 -0.15
N ALA A 98 -9.12 4.39 -0.65
CA ALA A 98 -9.38 3.43 -1.73
C ALA A 98 -10.30 2.28 -1.26
N GLY A 99 -10.16 1.84 -0.01
CA GLY A 99 -11.03 0.83 0.60
C GLY A 99 -12.48 1.31 0.70
N VAL A 100 -12.72 2.54 1.15
CA VAL A 100 -14.06 3.14 1.19
C VAL A 100 -14.67 3.21 -0.22
N ARG A 101 -13.88 3.57 -1.24
CA ARG A 101 -14.34 3.54 -2.64
C ARG A 101 -14.73 2.12 -3.08
N HIS A 102 -13.95 1.10 -2.70
CA HIS A 102 -14.29 -0.30 -2.99
C HIS A 102 -15.59 -0.71 -2.30
N LEU A 103 -15.75 -0.43 -1.01
CA LEU A 103 -16.98 -0.72 -0.26
C LEU A 103 -18.20 -0.01 -0.86
N TYR A 104 -18.04 1.23 -1.30
CA TYR A 104 -19.11 1.96 -1.97
C TYR A 104 -19.54 1.26 -3.26
N MET A 105 -18.59 0.88 -4.12
CA MET A 105 -18.87 0.14 -5.36
C MET A 105 -19.54 -1.21 -5.10
N ASP A 106 -19.12 -1.91 -4.04
CA ASP A 106 -19.72 -3.18 -3.63
C ASP A 106 -21.16 -3.00 -3.14
N PHE A 107 -21.46 -1.89 -2.45
CA PHE A 107 -22.81 -1.58 -1.97
C PHE A 107 -23.74 -1.17 -3.10
N THR A 108 -23.29 -0.27 -3.99
CA THR A 108 -24.13 0.28 -5.06
C THR A 108 -24.19 -0.60 -6.30
N HIS A 109 -23.28 -1.57 -6.45
CA HIS A 109 -23.07 -2.36 -7.67
C HIS A 109 -22.85 -1.48 -8.93
N THR A 110 -22.43 -0.24 -8.74
CA THR A 110 -22.13 0.71 -9.81
C THR A 110 -20.63 0.97 -9.86
N VAL A 111 -20.07 0.81 -11.05
CA VAL A 111 -18.67 1.13 -11.35
C VAL A 111 -18.65 2.24 -12.39
N ASP A 112 -18.59 3.49 -11.91
CA ASP A 112 -18.36 4.61 -12.82
C ASP A 112 -16.94 4.56 -13.38
N LYS A 113 -16.81 4.94 -14.66
CA LYS A 113 -15.57 4.87 -15.44
C LYS A 113 -14.64 6.03 -15.15
#